data_AF-A0A2I0VM19-F1
#
_entry.id   AF-A0A2I0VM19-F1
#
_cell.length_a   1.000
_cell.length_b   1.000
_cell.length_c   1.000
_cell.angle_alpha   90.00
_cell.angle_beta   90.00
_cell.angle_gamma   90.00
#
_symmetry.space_group_name_H-M   'P 1'
#
loop_
_entity.id
_entity.type
_entity.pdbx_description
1 polymer ?
#
loop_
_entity_poly.entity_id
_entity_poly.type
_entity_poly.pdbx_seq_one_letter_code
_entity_poly.pdbx_strand_id
1 'polypeptide(L)'
;MMVSLVPMDIGKATMKTDKVLVIGGNCYWRNPIYETVKLFQDSRTGRIHDKLYNFVVSANGSEAAAVVGEVGINLSDYFDVIKPAYVSLPLKPAKSGVILHVSIIEEIKQELQYERSINANLRLQLHKTQEANSELILAVQDLEELLEQENKNNISEINFNERNSHLQVSECEELFDTTSDGDDEQYKLDFLVKRDKAAYSLEEKMEDLNSEIYIYKTQQEDMQMKMKKLDLDHENPKQENNNLYSKLEQAQPQDNMGHDNSEHLITANYLEDQVKTLKKELQEQSRAYEANLEDIMKAKLQEEKRATQAEERLQLTISNNVNIAEKLQEEFITLAREMSSTFHINEKIAIQALAEANEMQSQKCHLENLLEQTKEDFTMLQHGYDVKLMELSDSVDSRTKEIERLLKNLKAKSEENDNQKKSEEIKLKALTEEILMLETKVKKLSAEKVQLSEWMGQNQRLATEMEQLKMSNKEIETKLHERSLEKEMLDSELSSMKGKATESEKDLQKLQQLLKDKDIIIKNLNEDEMETENLRKQTFHLQSDLRKRDEKITSLEKKLKERTSSKIVNY
;
A
#
# COMPACT_ATOMS: atom_id res chain seq x y z
N MET A 1 24.62 -17.31 8.62
CA MET A 1 25.13 -16.31 7.68
C MET A 1 25.81 -15.18 8.43
N MET A 2 26.99 -14.80 7.96
CA MET A 2 27.78 -13.66 8.45
C MET A 2 28.34 -12.92 7.24
N VAL A 3 28.34 -11.59 7.27
CA VAL A 3 28.97 -10.74 6.26
C VAL A 3 30.27 -10.21 6.84
N SER A 4 31.37 -10.38 6.11
CA SER A 4 32.67 -9.80 6.45
C SER A 4 33.00 -8.69 5.45
N LEU A 5 33.43 -7.54 5.96
CA LEU A 5 33.93 -6.43 5.16
C LEU A 5 35.45 -6.55 5.04
N VAL A 6 35.96 -6.66 3.81
CA VAL A 6 37.36 -6.92 3.51
C VAL A 6 37.90 -5.80 2.61
N PRO A 7 38.78 -4.91 3.10
CA PRO A 7 39.50 -3.97 2.26
C PRO A 7 40.38 -4.72 1.26
N MET A 8 40.34 -4.34 -0.02
CA MET A 8 41.13 -5.02 -1.05
C MET A 8 42.64 -4.82 -0.89
N ASP A 9 43.07 -3.72 -0.30
CA ASP A 9 44.47 -3.37 -0.06
C ASP A 9 45.09 -4.19 1.08
N ILE A 10 44.29 -4.57 2.09
CA ILE A 10 44.75 -5.32 3.27
C ILE A 10 44.49 -6.82 3.09
N GLY A 11 43.43 -7.21 2.38
CA GLY A 11 43.06 -8.60 2.09
C GLY A 11 42.56 -9.40 3.31
N LYS A 12 42.45 -8.78 4.48
CA LYS A 12 41.88 -9.37 5.72
C LYS A 12 40.61 -8.63 6.11
N ALA A 13 39.64 -9.36 6.66
CA ALA A 13 38.40 -8.75 7.13
C ALA A 13 38.68 -7.76 8.27
N THR A 14 38.27 -6.51 8.10
CA THR A 14 38.36 -5.48 9.14
C THR A 14 37.18 -5.52 10.09
N MET A 15 36.00 -5.86 9.56
CA MET A 15 34.77 -5.96 10.36
C MET A 15 33.89 -7.13 9.92
N LYS A 16 33.09 -7.66 10.85
CA LYS A 16 32.19 -8.80 10.62
C LYS A 16 30.85 -8.54 11.30
N THR A 17 29.75 -8.95 10.66
CA THR A 17 28.43 -8.90 11.28
C THR A 17 28.22 -10.04 12.28
N ASP A 18 27.18 -9.94 13.11
CA ASP A 18 26.73 -11.06 13.92
C ASP A 18 26.27 -12.25 13.06
N LYS A 19 26.33 -13.45 13.65
CA LYS A 19 25.82 -14.66 13.03
C LYS A 19 24.29 -14.65 13.04
N VAL A 20 23.68 -14.71 11.86
CA VAL A 20 22.22 -14.72 11.69
C VAL A 20 21.77 -16.01 10.99
N LEU A 21 20.62 -16.54 11.41
CA LEU A 21 19.96 -17.70 10.79
C LEU A 21 19.18 -17.27 9.55
N VAL A 22 19.14 -18.15 8.54
CA VAL A 22 18.31 -17.94 7.33
C VAL A 22 16.87 -18.31 7.66
N ILE A 23 15.93 -17.38 7.51
CA ILE A 23 14.50 -17.60 7.76
C ILE A 23 13.72 -17.35 6.47
N GLY A 24 13.07 -18.38 5.94
CA GLY A 24 12.25 -18.26 4.72
C GLY A 24 13.04 -17.83 3.47
N GLY A 25 14.32 -18.14 3.40
CA GLY A 25 15.21 -17.72 2.29
C GLY A 25 15.84 -16.34 2.46
N ASN A 26 15.47 -15.58 3.51
CA ASN A 26 15.98 -14.23 3.76
C ASN A 26 16.85 -14.18 5.02
N CYS A 27 17.76 -13.21 5.09
CA CYS A 27 18.61 -12.91 6.24
C CYS A 27 18.61 -11.40 6.51
N TYR A 28 18.58 -11.01 7.78
CA TYR A 28 18.60 -9.60 8.19
C TYR A 28 19.56 -9.42 9.36
N TRP A 29 20.47 -8.46 9.25
CA TRP A 29 21.37 -8.07 10.33
C TRP A 29 20.83 -6.80 10.99
N ARG A 30 20.63 -6.84 12.31
CA ARG A 30 20.06 -5.70 13.07
C ARG A 30 21.12 -4.66 13.43
N ASN A 31 22.36 -5.09 13.65
CA ASN A 31 23.45 -4.23 14.06
C ASN A 31 24.20 -3.71 12.82
N PRO A 32 24.27 -2.38 12.62
CA PRO A 32 25.08 -1.80 11.56
C PRO A 32 26.57 -2.00 11.85
N ILE A 33 27.37 -2.00 10.79
CA ILE A 33 28.83 -2.00 10.88
C ILE A 33 29.33 -0.58 10.70
N TYR A 34 30.22 -0.14 11.58
CA TYR A 34 30.93 1.13 11.47
C TYR A 34 32.36 0.87 11.03
N GLU A 35 32.77 1.46 9.90
CA GLU A 35 34.12 1.35 9.36
C GLU A 35 34.66 2.75 9.04
N THR A 36 35.83 3.10 9.58
CA THR A 36 36.48 4.38 9.28
C THR A 36 37.31 4.27 8.02
N VAL A 37 36.87 4.92 6.94
CA VAL A 37 37.54 4.88 5.63
C VAL A 37 38.32 6.17 5.39
N LYS A 38 39.65 6.07 5.27
CA LYS A 38 40.49 7.20 4.84
C LYS A 38 40.49 7.30 3.32
N LEU A 39 39.97 8.40 2.81
CA LEU A 39 39.96 8.74 1.40
C LEU A 39 41.01 9.82 1.13
N PHE A 40 41.77 9.64 0.06
CA PHE A 40 42.80 10.58 -0.36
C PHE A 40 42.32 11.35 -1.58
N GLN A 41 42.40 12.68 -1.51
CA GLN A 41 42.05 13.56 -2.62
C GLN A 41 43.34 14.10 -3.25
N ASP A 42 43.46 13.96 -4.57
CA ASP A 42 44.57 14.54 -5.32
C ASP A 42 44.44 16.07 -5.35
N SER A 43 45.41 16.78 -4.78
CA SER A 43 45.40 18.24 -4.67
C SER A 43 45.44 18.98 -6.02
N ARG A 44 45.87 18.30 -7.10
CA ARG A 44 45.94 18.88 -8.45
C ARG A 44 44.67 18.66 -9.26
N THR A 45 43.99 17.52 -9.07
CA THR A 45 42.82 17.13 -9.89
C THR A 45 41.50 17.17 -9.13
N GLY A 46 41.54 17.29 -7.81
CA GLY A 46 40.37 17.26 -6.93
C GLY A 46 39.66 15.90 -6.86
N ARG A 47 40.15 14.88 -7.57
CA ARG A 47 39.55 13.54 -7.59
C ARG A 47 39.96 12.74 -6.37
N ILE A 48 39.01 11.98 -5.85
CA ILE A 48 39.23 11.04 -4.74
C ILE A 48 39.72 9.72 -5.33
N HIS A 49 40.74 9.13 -4.71
CA HIS A 49 41.24 7.83 -5.10
C HIS A 49 40.24 6.72 -4.77
N ASP A 50 40.13 5.74 -5.67
CA ASP A 50 39.29 4.56 -5.48
C ASP A 50 39.65 3.83 -4.18
N LYS A 51 38.62 3.44 -3.44
CA LYS A 51 38.77 2.68 -2.21
C LYS A 51 37.84 1.47 -2.24
N LEU A 52 38.38 0.37 -2.77
CA LEU A 52 37.64 -0.87 -3.03
C LEU A 52 37.58 -1.78 -1.79
N TYR A 53 36.38 -2.27 -1.51
CA TYR A 53 36.08 -3.24 -0.46
C TYR A 53 35.28 -4.40 -1.01
N ASN A 54 35.48 -5.58 -0.44
CA ASN A 54 34.69 -6.77 -0.73
C ASN A 54 33.82 -7.14 0.47
N PHE A 55 32.53 -7.36 0.20
CA PHE A 55 31.64 -8.06 1.12
C PHE A 55 31.76 -9.55 0.86
N VAL A 56 32.19 -10.31 1.86
CA VAL A 56 32.29 -11.77 1.81
C VAL A 56 31.22 -12.37 2.70
N VAL A 57 30.29 -13.12 2.13
CA VAL A 57 29.20 -13.78 2.86
C VAL A 57 29.55 -15.23 3.14
N SER A 58 29.53 -15.63 4.40
CA SER A 58 29.88 -16.98 4.85
C SER A 58 28.75 -17.65 5.62
N ALA A 59 28.61 -18.98 5.44
CA ALA A 59 27.54 -19.75 6.08
C ALA A 59 27.80 -20.00 7.58
N ASN A 60 29.05 -20.33 7.97
CA ASN A 60 29.36 -20.86 9.32
C ASN A 60 30.31 -20.00 10.19
N GLY A 61 30.74 -18.82 9.74
CA GLY A 61 31.46 -17.85 10.57
C GLY A 61 32.75 -18.37 11.25
N SER A 62 33.55 -19.14 10.50
CA SER A 62 34.94 -19.52 10.77
C SER A 62 35.74 -19.27 9.48
N GLU A 63 37.05 -18.99 9.58
CA GLU A 63 37.93 -18.66 8.45
C GLU A 63 38.07 -19.79 7.41
N ALA A 64 37.65 -21.02 7.75
CA ALA A 64 37.61 -22.17 6.85
C ALA A 64 36.19 -22.51 6.32
N ALA A 65 35.18 -21.67 6.57
CA ALA A 65 33.79 -21.95 6.21
C ALA A 65 33.46 -21.60 4.75
N ALA A 66 32.69 -22.48 4.09
CA ALA A 66 32.20 -22.32 2.72
C ALA A 66 31.65 -20.90 2.45
N VAL A 67 32.39 -20.15 1.64
CA VAL A 67 32.00 -18.82 1.16
C VAL A 67 30.80 -18.99 0.23
N VAL A 68 29.71 -18.32 0.56
CA VAL A 68 28.44 -18.34 -0.19
C VAL A 68 28.54 -17.43 -1.41
N GLY A 69 29.25 -16.31 -1.24
CA GLY A 69 29.70 -15.47 -2.34
C GLY A 69 30.32 -14.17 -1.88
N GLU A 70 30.92 -13.47 -2.83
CA GLU A 70 31.61 -12.19 -2.62
C GLU A 70 31.15 -11.12 -3.62
N VAL A 71 31.18 -9.86 -3.21
CA VAL A 71 30.89 -8.73 -4.08
C VAL A 71 31.72 -7.50 -3.69
N GLY A 72 32.28 -6.83 -4.70
CA GLY A 72 33.09 -5.63 -4.52
C GLY A 72 32.26 -4.35 -4.60
N ILE A 73 32.66 -3.35 -3.82
CA ILE A 73 32.11 -2.00 -3.81
C ILE A 73 33.24 -0.97 -3.74
N ASN A 74 33.07 0.18 -4.40
CA ASN A 74 33.98 1.31 -4.27
C ASN A 74 33.39 2.32 -3.27
N LEU A 75 33.96 2.43 -2.07
CA LEU A 75 33.43 3.33 -1.04
C LEU A 75 33.70 4.82 -1.36
N SER A 76 34.64 5.13 -2.25
CA SER A 76 34.87 6.53 -2.68
C SER A 76 33.70 7.11 -3.46
N ASP A 77 32.90 6.28 -4.15
CA ASP A 77 31.74 6.72 -4.92
C ASP A 77 30.61 7.27 -4.02
N TYR A 78 30.65 6.94 -2.73
CA TYR A 78 29.66 7.35 -1.74
C TYR A 78 30.15 8.52 -0.88
N PHE A 79 31.31 9.09 -1.18
CA PHE A 79 31.89 10.17 -0.36
C PHE A 79 30.98 11.38 -0.29
N ASP A 80 30.32 11.84 -1.36
CA ASP A 80 29.52 13.08 -1.31
C ASP A 80 28.02 12.87 -1.04
N VAL A 81 27.62 11.66 -0.62
CA VAL A 81 26.21 11.30 -0.49
C VAL A 81 25.71 11.56 0.94
N ILE A 82 25.15 12.75 1.15
CA ILE A 82 24.55 13.18 2.44
C ILE A 82 23.30 12.34 2.82
N LYS A 83 22.74 11.58 1.88
CA LYS A 83 21.57 10.71 2.10
C LYS A 83 21.98 9.23 2.15
N PRO A 84 21.29 8.37 2.92
CA PRO A 84 21.53 6.93 2.89
C PRO A 84 21.47 6.37 1.47
N ALA A 85 22.57 5.79 1.00
CA ALA A 85 22.62 5.13 -0.30
C ALA A 85 22.21 3.66 -0.13
N TYR A 86 21.27 3.20 -0.93
CA TYR A 86 20.79 1.81 -0.92
C TYR A 86 21.29 1.09 -2.16
N VAL A 87 22.01 -0.01 -1.97
CA VAL A 87 22.65 -0.74 -3.06
C VAL A 87 22.25 -2.21 -2.98
N SER A 88 21.89 -2.79 -4.12
CA SER A 88 21.56 -4.22 -4.24
C SER A 88 22.66 -4.91 -5.03
N LEU A 89 23.40 -5.78 -4.37
CA LEU A 89 24.66 -6.35 -4.85
C LEU A 89 24.52 -7.87 -5.02
N PRO A 90 24.43 -8.39 -6.26
CA PRO A 90 24.42 -9.83 -6.50
C PRO A 90 25.79 -10.45 -6.18
N LEU A 91 25.80 -11.54 -5.42
CA LEU A 91 27.04 -12.20 -5.00
C LEU A 91 27.64 -13.07 -6.12
N LYS A 92 28.98 -13.10 -6.21
CA LYS A 92 29.73 -13.99 -7.10
C LYS A 92 30.20 -15.26 -6.37
N PRO A 93 30.21 -16.45 -7.01
CA PRO A 93 29.88 -16.68 -8.43
C PRO A 93 28.38 -16.59 -8.71
N ALA A 94 28.03 -15.99 -9.85
CA ALA A 94 26.67 -15.57 -10.25
C ALA A 94 25.59 -16.67 -10.29
N LYS A 95 25.93 -17.92 -9.99
CA LYS A 95 25.01 -19.08 -9.96
C LYS A 95 24.28 -19.24 -8.62
N SER A 96 24.61 -18.46 -7.59
CA SER A 96 24.00 -18.56 -6.26
C SER A 96 22.63 -17.90 -6.15
N GLY A 97 22.31 -16.93 -7.03
CA GLY A 97 21.04 -16.18 -7.00
C GLY A 97 20.86 -15.29 -5.75
N VAL A 98 21.88 -15.16 -4.91
CA VAL A 98 21.82 -14.40 -3.65
C VAL A 98 22.14 -12.93 -3.92
N ILE A 99 21.29 -12.04 -3.41
CA ILE A 99 21.46 -10.58 -3.48
C ILE A 99 21.68 -10.04 -2.07
N LEU A 100 22.74 -9.25 -1.90
CA LEU A 100 23.02 -8.52 -0.68
C LEU A 100 22.51 -7.08 -0.81
N HIS A 101 21.55 -6.71 0.04
CA HIS A 101 21.09 -5.32 0.14
C HIS A 101 21.87 -4.59 1.22
N VAL A 102 22.50 -3.47 0.87
CA VAL A 102 23.35 -2.66 1.77
C VAL A 102 22.82 -1.23 1.80
N SER A 103 22.72 -0.68 3.01
CA SER A 103 22.52 0.76 3.23
C SER A 103 23.85 1.36 3.70
N ILE A 104 24.31 2.40 3.01
CA ILE A 104 25.57 3.10 3.30
C ILE A 104 25.21 4.51 3.75
N ILE A 105 25.65 4.87 4.95
CA ILE A 105 25.39 6.18 5.56
C ILE A 105 26.74 6.78 5.92
N GLU A 106 26.96 8.03 5.51
CA GLU A 106 28.09 8.83 5.99
C GLU A 106 27.69 9.50 7.30
N GLU A 107 28.20 8.98 8.41
CA GLU A 107 28.03 9.58 9.74
C GLU A 107 29.37 10.24 10.11
N ILE A 108 29.36 11.51 10.55
CA ILE A 108 30.50 12.29 11.09
C ILE A 108 31.38 13.04 10.05
N LYS A 109 30.79 13.83 9.15
CA LYS A 109 31.54 14.86 8.40
C LYS A 109 31.63 16.20 9.13
N GLN A 110 30.55 16.63 9.77
CA GLN A 110 30.44 17.97 10.35
C GLN A 110 31.28 18.12 11.63
N GLU A 111 31.19 17.17 12.56
CA GLU A 111 32.03 17.14 13.77
C GLU A 111 33.52 17.02 13.43
N LEU A 112 33.89 16.19 12.45
CA LEU A 112 35.30 16.05 12.04
C LEU A 112 35.82 17.33 11.38
N GLN A 113 34.99 18.04 10.61
CA GLN A 113 35.36 19.31 10.00
C GLN A 113 35.46 20.44 11.05
N TYR A 114 34.58 20.43 12.05
CA TYR A 114 34.61 21.32 13.21
C TYR A 114 35.84 21.07 14.09
N GLU A 115 36.16 19.81 14.38
CA GLU A 115 37.34 19.43 15.17
C GLU A 115 38.64 19.75 14.40
N ARG A 116 38.67 19.56 13.09
CA ARG A 116 39.79 20.00 12.23
C ARG A 116 39.99 21.52 12.23
N SER A 117 38.92 22.31 12.18
CA SER A 117 39.03 23.77 12.17
C SER A 117 39.50 24.31 13.52
N ILE A 118 39.04 23.72 14.63
CA ILE A 118 39.51 24.03 15.98
C ILE A 118 40.97 23.62 16.16
N ASN A 119 41.37 22.41 15.75
CA ASN A 119 42.76 21.98 15.85
C ASN A 119 43.71 22.84 15.01
N ALA A 120 43.27 23.30 13.83
CA ALA A 120 44.06 24.23 13.02
C ALA A 120 44.25 25.57 13.74
N ASN A 121 43.20 26.09 14.40
CA ASN A 121 43.27 27.32 15.18
C ASN A 121 44.18 27.18 16.41
N LEU A 122 44.04 26.10 17.18
CA LEU A 122 44.91 25.80 18.33
C LEU A 122 46.38 25.68 17.93
N ARG A 123 46.68 25.02 16.80
CA ARG A 123 48.05 24.95 16.27
C ARG A 123 48.61 26.31 15.86
N LEU A 124 47.77 27.17 15.27
CA LEU A 124 48.15 28.54 14.92
C LEU A 124 48.46 29.36 16.19
N GLN A 125 47.64 29.24 17.23
CA GLN A 125 47.88 29.91 18.52
C GLN A 125 49.19 29.42 19.16
N LEU A 126 49.40 28.11 19.21
CA LEU A 126 50.63 27.53 19.73
C LEU A 126 51.87 28.06 18.99
N HIS A 127 51.81 28.14 17.65
CA HIS A 127 52.90 28.69 16.84
C HIS A 127 53.18 30.16 17.18
N LYS A 128 52.13 30.99 17.28
CA LYS A 128 52.26 32.39 17.67
C LYS A 128 52.88 32.56 19.06
N THR A 129 52.46 31.74 20.02
CA THR A 129 53.04 31.74 21.37
C THR A 129 54.50 31.29 21.33
N GLN A 130 54.84 30.31 20.50
CA GLN A 130 56.21 29.82 20.37
C GLN A 130 57.14 30.86 19.70
N GLU A 131 56.64 31.61 18.71
CA GLU A 131 57.34 32.77 18.13
C GLU A 131 57.52 33.88 19.15
N ALA A 132 56.47 34.27 19.87
CA ALA A 132 56.56 35.29 20.92
C ALA A 132 57.51 34.88 22.05
N ASN A 133 57.53 33.60 22.44
CA ASN A 133 58.49 33.06 23.41
C ASN A 133 59.92 33.09 22.86
N SER A 134 60.12 32.87 21.56
CA SER A 134 61.43 32.98 20.93
C SER A 134 61.92 34.43 20.91
N GLU A 135 61.04 35.39 20.61
CA GLU A 135 61.34 36.82 20.71
C GLU A 135 61.66 37.24 22.15
N LEU A 136 60.93 36.71 23.13
CA LEU A 136 61.21 36.95 24.56
C LEU A 136 62.58 36.40 24.95
N ILE A 137 62.91 35.17 24.53
CA ILE A 137 64.24 34.58 24.81
C ILE A 137 65.35 35.43 24.19
N LEU A 138 65.18 35.92 22.96
CA LEU A 138 66.14 36.82 22.33
C LEU A 138 66.27 38.13 23.12
N ALA A 139 65.16 38.74 23.54
CA ALA A 139 65.19 39.96 24.34
C ALA A 139 65.85 39.74 25.72
N VAL A 140 65.64 38.59 26.35
CA VAL A 140 66.31 38.22 27.60
C VAL A 140 67.80 38.01 27.37
N GLN A 141 68.20 37.35 26.28
CA GLN A 141 69.61 37.18 25.91
C GLN A 141 70.30 38.52 25.64
N ASP A 142 69.63 39.47 24.95
CA ASP A 142 70.16 40.81 24.74
C ASP A 142 70.35 41.57 26.07
N LEU A 143 69.42 41.42 27.01
CA LEU A 143 69.54 42.00 28.35
C LEU A 143 70.65 41.33 29.18
N GLU A 144 70.81 40.00 29.09
CA GLU A 144 71.92 39.27 29.71
C GLU A 144 73.27 39.71 29.13
N GLU A 145 73.37 39.93 27.81
CA GLU A 145 74.59 40.44 27.17
C GLU A 145 74.92 41.87 27.63
N LEU A 146 73.92 42.75 27.72
CA LEU A 146 74.11 44.11 28.26
C LEU A 146 74.54 44.07 29.73
N LEU A 147 73.96 43.17 30.53
CA LEU A 147 74.33 42.96 31.93
C LEU A 147 75.76 42.39 32.07
N GLU A 148 76.16 41.45 31.20
CA GLU A 148 77.52 40.93 31.16
C GLU A 148 78.54 41.99 30.72
N GLN A 149 78.18 42.86 29.78
CA GLN A 149 79.01 44.01 29.40
C GLN A 149 79.16 45.00 30.55
N GLU A 150 78.07 45.31 31.27
CA GLU A 150 78.12 46.18 32.44
C GLU A 150 78.94 45.56 33.58
N ASN A 151 78.79 44.26 33.82
CA ASN A 151 79.57 43.50 34.80
C ASN A 151 81.06 43.40 34.42
N LYS A 152 81.40 43.19 33.14
CA LYS A 152 82.82 43.25 32.68
C LYS A 152 83.42 44.63 32.88
N ASN A 153 82.66 45.70 32.64
CA ASN A 153 83.11 47.07 32.90
C ASN A 153 83.33 47.30 34.41
N ASN A 154 82.44 46.81 35.27
CA ASN A 154 82.55 46.91 36.73
C ASN A 154 83.67 46.03 37.33
N ILE A 155 83.95 44.84 36.78
CA ILE A 155 85.02 43.94 37.25
C ILE A 155 86.42 44.47 36.89
N SER A 156 86.54 45.28 35.84
CA SER A 156 87.81 45.93 35.50
C SER A 156 88.26 47.01 36.50
N GLU A 157 87.34 47.51 37.35
CA GLU A 157 87.63 48.51 38.39
C GLU A 157 87.78 47.93 39.81
N ILE A 158 87.44 46.65 40.03
CA ILE A 158 87.45 46.03 41.36
C ILE A 158 88.39 44.83 41.34
N ASN A 159 89.69 45.11 41.40
CA ASN A 159 90.68 44.10 41.75
C ASN A 159 91.60 44.69 42.81
N PHE A 160 91.15 44.71 44.08
CA PHE A 160 92.02 44.56 45.27
C PHE A 160 91.17 44.37 46.54
N ASN A 161 91.47 43.27 47.24
CA ASN A 161 91.22 42.95 48.65
C ASN A 161 89.89 42.32 49.09
N GLU A 162 89.93 40.98 49.17
CA GLU A 162 89.25 40.17 50.19
C GLU A 162 89.63 40.60 51.62
N ARG A 163 88.65 40.58 52.55
CA ARG A 163 88.70 39.78 53.80
C ARG A 163 87.45 39.89 54.67
N ASN A 164 86.92 38.71 55.00
CA ASN A 164 86.32 38.24 56.27
C ASN A 164 85.10 38.92 56.92
N SER A 165 84.04 38.09 57.09
CA SER A 165 83.52 37.50 58.36
C SER A 165 81.99 37.60 58.42
N HIS A 166 81.19 36.75 59.08
CA HIS A 166 81.18 35.35 59.55
C HIS A 166 79.83 35.23 60.33
N LEU A 167 79.13 34.08 60.25
CA LEU A 167 78.01 33.60 61.12
C LEU A 167 76.62 34.27 60.94
N GLN A 168 75.47 33.59 61.03
CA GLN A 168 75.08 32.19 61.27
C GLN A 168 73.61 32.00 60.86
N VAL A 169 73.27 30.78 60.48
CA VAL A 169 71.92 30.26 60.17
C VAL A 169 71.15 29.94 61.46
N SER A 170 69.82 30.07 61.46
CA SER A 170 68.92 29.21 62.27
C SER A 170 67.55 29.06 61.62
N GLU A 171 67.12 27.80 61.53
CA GLU A 171 65.89 27.25 60.97
C GLU A 171 64.59 27.68 61.68
N CYS A 172 63.46 27.55 60.96
CA CYS A 172 62.47 26.49 61.22
C CYS A 172 61.41 26.40 60.10
N GLU A 173 61.34 25.21 59.48
CA GLU A 173 60.16 24.55 58.88
C GLU A 173 58.95 24.58 59.85
N GLU A 174 57.69 24.47 59.47
CA GLU A 174 56.95 23.48 58.64
C GLU A 174 55.46 23.98 58.70
N LEU A 175 54.54 23.79 57.74
CA LEU A 175 53.80 22.56 57.45
C LEU A 175 52.67 22.90 56.45
N PHE A 176 52.39 21.94 55.58
CA PHE A 176 51.37 21.93 54.52
C PHE A 176 49.98 21.46 55.02
N ASP A 177 48.99 21.58 54.13
CA ASP A 177 47.74 20.79 54.01
C ASP A 177 46.55 21.12 54.94
N THR A 178 45.27 21.05 54.55
CA THR A 178 44.56 20.64 53.32
C THR A 178 43.08 21.09 53.42
N THR A 179 42.44 21.27 52.26
CA THR A 179 41.04 20.98 51.89
C THR A 179 39.87 21.39 52.81
N SER A 180 38.86 22.04 52.23
CA SER A 180 37.64 21.34 51.73
C SER A 180 36.49 22.34 51.60
N ASP A 181 35.83 22.21 50.47
CA ASP A 181 34.60 22.87 50.02
C ASP A 181 33.38 22.48 50.88
N GLY A 182 32.37 23.37 50.95
CA GLY A 182 30.99 23.01 51.32
C GLY A 182 30.33 23.74 52.51
N ASP A 183 29.29 24.51 52.18
CA ASP A 183 28.09 24.88 52.96
C ASP A 183 28.09 26.10 53.91
N ASP A 184 27.67 27.20 53.28
CA ASP A 184 26.61 28.16 53.62
C ASP A 184 26.15 28.40 55.08
N GLU A 185 26.06 29.70 55.37
CA GLU A 185 25.35 30.40 56.45
C GLU A 185 25.80 30.31 57.92
N GLN A 186 26.62 29.35 58.36
CA GLN A 186 27.15 29.37 59.74
C GLN A 186 28.46 30.20 59.90
N TYR A 187 29.15 30.50 58.79
CA TYR A 187 30.49 31.11 58.77
C TYR A 187 30.53 32.63 59.02
N LYS A 188 29.42 33.36 58.84
CA LYS A 188 29.40 34.82 59.02
C LYS A 188 29.49 35.24 60.50
N LEU A 189 28.96 34.43 61.42
CA LEU A 189 28.98 34.72 62.85
C LEU A 189 30.32 34.37 63.51
N ASP A 190 30.98 33.27 63.09
CA ASP A 190 32.32 32.91 63.60
C ASP A 190 33.44 33.82 63.05
N PHE A 191 33.27 34.37 61.85
CA PHE A 191 34.21 35.33 61.26
C PHE A 191 34.21 36.68 62.00
N LEU A 192 33.04 37.18 62.44
CA LEU A 192 32.95 38.43 63.20
C LEU A 192 33.51 38.28 64.62
N VAL A 193 33.24 37.15 65.29
CA VAL A 193 33.79 36.86 66.63
C VAL A 193 35.32 36.69 66.59
N LYS A 194 35.88 36.08 65.54
CA LYS A 194 37.34 36.01 65.35
C LYS A 194 37.97 37.36 65.03
N ARG A 195 37.27 38.23 64.28
CA ARG A 195 37.75 39.58 63.95
C ARG A 195 37.81 40.47 65.19
N ASP A 196 36.80 40.41 66.05
CA ASP A 196 36.79 41.19 67.29
C ASP A 196 37.85 40.68 68.29
N LYS A 197 38.05 39.36 68.38
CA LYS A 197 39.09 38.77 69.24
C LYS A 197 40.51 39.10 68.76
N ALA A 198 40.73 39.14 67.44
CA ALA A 198 42.00 39.58 66.85
C ALA A 198 42.21 41.09 67.03
N ALA A 199 41.15 41.90 66.93
CA ALA A 199 41.20 43.34 67.19
C ALA A 199 41.56 43.65 68.64
N TYR A 200 40.95 42.96 69.61
CA TYR A 200 41.29 43.11 71.04
C TYR A 200 42.74 42.70 71.34
N SER A 201 43.26 41.63 70.73
CA SER A 201 44.67 41.23 70.88
C SER A 201 45.64 42.23 70.24
N LEU A 202 45.23 42.88 69.15
CA LEU A 202 46.04 43.91 68.51
C LEU A 202 46.06 45.19 69.35
N GLU A 203 44.92 45.54 69.95
CA GLU A 203 44.76 46.71 70.82
C GLU A 203 45.56 46.56 72.11
N GLU A 204 45.58 45.37 72.72
CA GLU A 204 46.46 45.02 73.84
C GLU A 204 47.95 45.19 73.49
N LYS A 205 48.38 44.69 72.32
CA LYS A 205 49.76 44.89 71.83
C LYS A 205 50.08 46.34 71.54
N MET A 206 49.12 47.13 71.05
CA MET A 206 49.32 48.57 70.84
C MET A 206 49.46 49.33 72.17
N GLU A 207 48.70 48.96 73.20
CA GLU A 207 48.80 49.53 74.55
C GLU A 207 50.18 49.21 75.20
N ASP A 208 50.64 47.96 75.06
CA ASP A 208 51.95 47.51 75.55
C ASP A 208 53.09 48.25 74.83
N LEU A 209 53.05 48.33 73.49
CA LEU A 209 54.04 49.06 72.70
C LEU A 209 54.03 50.56 73.01
N ASN A 210 52.85 51.17 73.20
CA ASN A 210 52.76 52.58 73.59
C ASN A 210 53.33 52.83 75.00
N SER A 211 53.14 51.88 75.92
CA SER A 211 53.75 51.92 77.25
C SER A 211 55.28 51.83 77.17
N GLU A 212 55.80 50.96 76.30
CA GLU A 212 57.24 50.84 76.06
C GLU A 212 57.84 52.12 75.45
N ILE A 213 57.16 52.71 74.46
CA ILE A 213 57.53 53.99 73.84
C ILE A 213 57.56 55.11 74.89
N TYR A 214 56.58 55.15 75.80
CA TYR A 214 56.55 56.14 76.88
C TYR A 214 57.77 56.01 77.80
N ILE A 215 58.13 54.78 78.19
CA ILE A 215 59.32 54.51 79.02
C ILE A 215 60.60 54.95 78.30
N TYR A 216 60.78 54.59 77.03
CA TYR A 216 61.97 55.01 76.26
C TYR A 216 62.04 56.52 76.11
N LYS A 217 60.90 57.20 75.92
CA LYS A 217 60.84 58.66 75.85
C LYS A 217 61.27 59.31 77.17
N THR A 218 60.79 58.81 78.31
CA THR A 218 61.21 59.31 79.63
C THR A 218 62.71 59.06 79.87
N GLN A 219 63.23 57.89 79.49
CA GLN A 219 64.67 57.62 79.59
C GLN A 219 65.51 58.55 78.71
N GLN A 220 65.04 58.88 77.52
CA GLN A 220 65.70 59.84 76.63
C GLN A 220 65.76 61.24 77.26
N GLU A 221 64.65 61.71 77.85
CA GLU A 221 64.59 63.00 78.55
C GLU A 221 65.54 63.05 79.77
N ASP A 222 65.62 61.96 80.54
CA ASP A 222 66.56 61.81 81.66
C ASP A 222 68.02 61.81 81.19
N MET A 223 68.34 61.10 80.11
CA MET A 223 69.68 61.13 79.51
C MET A 223 70.03 62.54 79.03
N GLN A 224 69.08 63.24 78.43
CA GLN A 224 69.27 64.60 77.97
C GLN A 224 69.52 65.58 79.13
N MET A 225 68.82 65.42 80.26
CA MET A 225 69.10 66.17 81.49
C MET A 225 70.49 65.85 82.05
N LYS A 226 70.89 64.58 82.09
CA LYS A 226 72.24 64.17 82.52
C LYS A 226 73.32 64.79 81.64
N MET A 227 73.10 64.85 80.33
CA MET A 227 74.04 65.45 79.38
C MET A 227 74.18 66.95 79.61
N LYS A 228 73.07 67.68 79.76
CA LYS A 228 73.09 69.12 80.10
C LYS A 228 73.79 69.42 81.42
N LYS A 229 73.65 68.54 82.41
CA LYS A 229 74.36 68.67 83.68
C LYS A 229 75.87 68.48 83.49
N LEU A 230 76.28 67.49 82.71
CA LEU A 230 77.69 67.24 82.39
C LEU A 230 78.33 68.43 81.67
N ASP A 231 77.60 69.05 80.72
CA ASP A 231 78.06 70.25 80.02
C ASP A 231 78.29 71.42 80.98
N LEU A 232 77.38 71.62 81.94
CA LEU A 232 77.51 72.66 82.97
C LEU A 232 78.69 72.39 83.93
N ASP A 233 78.86 71.13 84.35
CA ASP A 233 79.95 70.70 85.20
C ASP A 233 81.32 70.80 84.50
N HIS A 234 81.38 70.74 83.16
CA HIS A 234 82.61 70.98 82.39
C HIS A 234 82.94 72.48 82.23
N GLU A 235 81.93 73.34 82.08
CA GLU A 235 82.18 74.78 81.86
C GLU A 235 82.64 75.50 83.14
N ASN A 236 82.20 75.06 84.32
CA ASN A 236 82.64 75.58 85.62
C ASN A 236 84.18 75.55 85.83
N PRO A 237 84.86 74.38 85.75
CA PRO A 237 86.31 74.31 85.92
C PRO A 237 87.07 75.01 84.79
N LYS A 238 86.52 75.08 83.57
CA LYS A 238 87.11 75.83 82.46
C LYS A 238 87.14 77.34 82.76
N GLN A 239 86.08 77.87 83.37
CA GLN A 239 86.03 79.27 83.79
C GLN A 239 86.90 79.55 85.03
N GLU A 240 86.97 78.63 85.99
CA GLU A 240 87.93 78.71 87.11
C GLU A 240 89.38 78.66 86.62
N ASN A 241 89.69 77.80 85.66
CA ASN A 241 91.04 77.68 85.09
C ASN A 241 91.44 78.95 84.33
N ASN A 242 90.52 79.55 83.56
CA ASN A 242 90.75 80.86 82.94
C ASN A 242 91.02 81.95 83.99
N ASN A 243 90.27 81.96 85.10
CA ASN A 243 90.52 82.88 86.22
C ASN A 243 91.88 82.64 86.91
N LEU A 244 92.30 81.38 87.05
CA LEU A 244 93.63 81.03 87.59
C LEU A 244 94.75 81.44 86.65
N TYR A 245 94.59 81.24 85.33
CA TYR A 245 95.54 81.70 84.32
C TYR A 245 95.72 83.22 84.37
N SER A 246 94.63 83.99 84.44
CA SER A 246 94.73 85.45 84.59
C SER A 246 95.39 85.89 85.90
N LYS A 247 95.22 85.12 87.00
CA LYS A 247 95.92 85.37 88.27
C LYS A 247 97.40 85.00 88.22
N LEU A 248 97.75 83.94 87.51
CA LEU A 248 99.13 83.48 87.33
C LEU A 248 99.91 84.44 86.43
N GLU A 249 99.27 84.96 85.39
CA GLU A 249 99.82 85.98 84.49
C GLU A 249 100.06 87.32 85.22
N GLN A 250 99.24 87.65 86.23
CA GLN A 250 99.48 88.78 87.13
C GLN A 250 100.56 88.52 88.20
N ALA A 251 100.94 87.26 88.43
CA ALA A 251 101.84 86.85 89.52
C ALA A 251 103.29 86.58 89.06
N GLN A 252 103.73 87.07 87.90
CA GLN A 252 105.12 86.90 87.49
C GLN A 252 106.09 87.54 88.50
N PRO A 253 107.02 86.76 89.09
CA PRO A 253 108.06 87.30 89.96
C PRO A 253 109.13 88.04 89.15
N GLN A 254 109.58 89.15 89.71
CA GLN A 254 110.72 89.95 89.25
C GLN A 254 111.97 89.09 89.04
N ASP A 255 112.63 89.31 87.91
CA ASP A 255 114.03 88.95 87.66
C ASP A 255 114.91 89.35 88.86
N ASN A 256 115.62 88.39 89.43
CA ASN A 256 116.81 88.69 90.22
C ASN A 256 117.79 87.52 90.27
N MET A 257 118.95 87.76 89.64
CA MET A 257 120.30 87.21 89.91
C MET A 257 120.45 85.67 89.76
N GLY A 258 121.29 85.14 88.86
CA GLY A 258 122.66 85.54 88.58
C GLY A 258 123.62 84.91 89.60
N HIS A 259 124.01 83.64 89.38
CA HIS A 259 125.41 83.23 89.28
C HIS A 259 125.57 81.71 89.11
N ASP A 260 126.56 81.38 88.28
CA ASP A 260 127.35 80.14 88.21
C ASP A 260 126.61 78.84 88.00
N ASN A 261 126.44 78.45 86.72
CA ASN A 261 126.39 77.05 86.31
C ASN A 261 126.48 76.91 84.78
N SER A 262 127.70 77.00 84.24
CA SER A 262 127.97 76.70 82.81
C SER A 262 127.51 75.28 82.42
N GLU A 263 127.60 74.32 83.34
CA GLU A 263 127.14 72.93 83.10
C GLU A 263 125.60 72.82 83.05
N HIS A 264 124.89 73.56 83.90
CA HIS A 264 123.42 73.56 83.85
C HIS A 264 122.91 74.33 82.63
N LEU A 265 123.60 75.37 82.16
CA LEU A 265 123.26 76.05 80.92
C LEU A 265 123.46 75.14 79.70
N ILE A 266 124.55 74.36 79.66
CA ILE A 266 124.78 73.36 78.59
C ILE A 266 123.70 72.26 78.62
N THR A 267 123.37 71.75 79.81
CA THR A 267 122.32 70.72 79.98
C THR A 267 120.93 71.27 79.65
N ALA A 268 120.63 72.51 80.03
CA ALA A 268 119.38 73.18 79.67
C ALA A 268 119.26 73.40 78.16
N ASN A 269 120.32 73.85 77.49
CA ASN A 269 120.33 74.00 76.02
C ASN A 269 120.14 72.65 75.31
N TYR A 270 120.76 71.57 75.81
CA TYR A 270 120.56 70.22 75.27
C TYR A 270 119.12 69.72 75.43
N LEU A 271 118.52 69.93 76.60
CA LEU A 271 117.11 69.60 76.85
C LEU A 271 116.18 70.48 76.01
N GLU A 272 116.50 71.75 75.80
CA GLU A 272 115.76 72.65 74.92
C GLU A 272 115.77 72.17 73.46
N ASP A 273 116.93 71.73 72.96
CA ASP A 273 117.05 71.15 71.62
C ASP A 273 116.25 69.84 71.48
N GLN A 274 116.23 69.00 72.53
CA GLN A 274 115.37 67.81 72.56
C GLN A 274 113.88 68.17 72.53
N VAL A 275 113.45 69.12 73.37
CA VAL A 275 112.06 69.61 73.39
C VAL A 275 111.67 70.21 72.04
N LYS A 276 112.58 70.94 71.40
CA LYS A 276 112.37 71.53 70.07
C LYS A 276 112.23 70.46 68.99
N THR A 277 113.03 69.39 69.06
CA THR A 277 112.94 68.24 68.15
C THR A 277 111.63 67.50 68.34
N LEU A 278 111.27 67.15 69.59
CA LEU A 278 109.99 66.49 69.91
C LEU A 278 108.78 67.34 69.52
N LYS A 279 108.84 68.66 69.71
CA LYS A 279 107.79 69.58 69.27
C LYS A 279 107.62 69.57 67.75
N LYS A 280 108.73 69.50 67.00
CA LYS A 280 108.69 69.40 65.55
C LYS A 280 108.11 68.06 65.09
N GLU A 281 108.51 66.96 65.71
CA GLU A 281 107.95 65.62 65.43
C GLU A 281 106.44 65.57 65.73
N LEU A 282 105.99 66.10 66.88
CA LEU A 282 104.57 66.16 67.22
C LEU A 282 103.78 67.03 66.23
N GLN A 283 104.36 68.14 65.77
CA GLN A 283 103.72 69.00 64.78
C GLN A 283 103.63 68.32 63.40
N GLU A 284 104.66 67.58 62.99
CA GLU A 284 104.65 66.77 61.77
C GLU A 284 103.63 65.62 61.86
N GLN A 285 103.54 64.94 63.00
CA GLN A 285 102.50 63.94 63.26
C GLN A 285 101.10 64.54 63.21
N SER A 286 100.86 65.72 63.82
CA SER A 286 99.56 66.40 63.76
C SER A 286 99.14 66.69 62.32
N ARG A 287 100.06 67.23 61.51
CA ARG A 287 99.80 67.48 60.08
C ARG A 287 99.51 66.20 59.30
N ALA A 288 100.22 65.11 59.60
CA ALA A 288 99.98 63.81 58.97
C ALA A 288 98.59 63.25 59.36
N TYR A 289 98.17 63.40 60.62
CA TYR A 289 96.82 63.01 61.05
C TYR A 289 95.73 63.86 60.41
N GLU A 290 95.94 65.17 60.30
CA GLU A 290 95.01 66.09 59.61
C GLU A 290 94.84 65.69 58.14
N ALA A 291 95.94 65.41 57.43
CA ALA A 291 95.89 64.95 56.04
C ALA A 291 95.17 63.60 55.90
N ASN A 292 95.49 62.62 56.75
CA ASN A 292 94.82 61.32 56.73
C ASN A 292 93.31 61.44 57.03
N LEU A 293 92.92 62.32 57.95
CA LEU A 293 91.51 62.57 58.25
C LEU A 293 90.80 63.18 57.05
N GLU A 294 91.44 64.14 56.36
CA GLU A 294 90.88 64.75 55.15
C GLU A 294 90.69 63.72 54.03
N ASP A 295 91.65 62.81 53.83
CA ASP A 295 91.55 61.72 52.86
C ASP A 295 90.43 60.74 53.22
N ILE A 296 90.29 60.37 54.50
CA ILE A 296 89.17 59.55 54.99
C ILE A 296 87.83 60.25 54.76
N MET A 297 87.73 61.56 55.02
CA MET A 297 86.49 62.32 54.80
C MET A 297 86.14 62.38 53.30
N LYS A 298 87.12 62.57 52.41
CA LYS A 298 86.91 62.53 50.95
C LYS A 298 86.43 61.15 50.48
N ALA A 299 87.07 60.07 50.97
CA ALA A 299 86.68 58.70 50.65
C ALA A 299 85.25 58.40 51.13
N LYS A 300 84.91 58.79 52.37
CA LYS A 300 83.57 58.61 52.93
C LYS A 300 82.51 59.39 52.16
N LEU A 301 82.79 60.64 51.77
CA LEU A 301 81.88 61.44 50.97
C LEU A 301 81.64 60.82 49.58
N GLN A 302 82.68 60.26 48.97
CA GLN A 302 82.55 59.56 47.69
C GLN A 302 81.74 58.26 47.83
N GLU A 303 81.90 57.52 48.92
CA GLU A 303 81.11 56.33 49.23
C GLU A 303 79.64 56.66 49.44
N GLU A 304 79.33 57.68 50.25
CA GLU A 304 77.94 58.17 50.45
C GLU A 304 77.30 58.58 49.12
N LYS A 305 78.02 59.29 48.25
CA LYS A 305 77.53 59.66 46.91
C LYS A 305 77.20 58.43 46.06
N ARG A 306 78.04 57.38 46.09
CA ARG A 306 77.78 56.13 45.37
C ARG A 306 76.55 55.41 45.93
N ALA A 307 76.40 55.38 47.25
CA ALA A 307 75.23 54.79 47.91
C ALA A 307 73.94 55.50 47.52
N THR A 308 73.90 56.85 47.54
CA THR A 308 72.72 57.63 47.12
C THR A 308 72.37 57.37 45.65
N GLN A 309 73.35 57.32 44.75
CA GLN A 309 73.11 57.03 43.33
C GLN A 309 72.56 55.61 43.11
N ALA A 310 73.05 54.63 43.86
CA ALA A 310 72.53 53.26 43.79
C ALA A 310 71.09 53.17 44.30
N GLU A 311 70.77 53.90 45.39
CA GLU A 311 69.42 53.99 45.93
C GLU A 311 68.45 54.65 44.95
N GLU A 312 68.82 55.78 44.32
CA GLU A 312 68.01 56.45 43.29
C GLU A 312 67.70 55.53 42.10
N ARG A 313 68.69 54.76 41.63
CA ARG A 313 68.47 53.77 40.56
C ARG A 313 67.53 52.66 41.00
N LEU A 314 67.68 52.16 42.23
CA LEU A 314 66.78 51.13 42.76
C LEU A 314 65.35 51.65 42.88
N GLN A 315 65.15 52.87 43.38
CA GLN A 315 63.85 53.53 43.47
C GLN A 315 63.19 53.69 42.10
N LEU A 316 63.97 54.06 41.07
CA LEU A 316 63.47 54.14 39.70
C LEU A 316 63.01 52.77 39.18
N THR A 317 63.80 51.73 39.40
CA THR A 317 63.45 50.35 39.00
C THR A 317 62.21 49.86 39.73
N ILE A 318 62.10 50.10 41.04
CA ILE A 318 60.91 49.75 41.82
C ILE A 318 59.68 50.47 41.28
N SER A 319 59.77 51.78 41.03
CA SER A 319 58.68 52.57 40.44
C SER A 319 58.26 52.04 39.06
N ASN A 320 59.21 51.68 38.20
CA ASN A 320 58.92 51.09 36.90
C ASN A 320 58.22 49.72 37.04
N ASN A 321 58.70 48.87 37.96
CA ASN A 321 58.11 47.55 38.21
C ASN A 321 56.69 47.66 38.77
N VAL A 322 56.43 48.62 39.66
CA VAL A 322 55.07 48.90 40.16
C VAL A 322 54.16 49.31 39.01
N ASN A 323 54.59 50.24 38.14
CA ASN A 323 53.79 50.64 36.97
C ASN A 323 53.51 49.48 36.00
N ILE A 324 54.48 48.57 35.80
CA ILE A 324 54.29 47.38 34.96
C ILE A 324 53.29 46.43 35.62
N ALA A 325 53.39 46.20 36.92
CA ALA A 325 52.47 45.35 37.67
C ALA A 325 51.03 45.90 37.67
N GLU A 326 50.86 47.22 37.80
CA GLU A 326 49.56 47.89 37.72
C GLU A 326 48.91 47.71 36.34
N LYS A 327 49.66 47.94 35.26
CA LYS A 327 49.17 47.70 33.89
C LYS A 327 48.74 46.25 33.68
N LEU A 328 49.56 45.31 34.14
CA LEU A 328 49.24 43.89 34.04
C LEU A 328 47.97 43.55 34.83
N GLN A 329 47.80 44.11 36.02
CA GLN A 329 46.60 43.93 36.83
C GLN A 329 45.35 44.51 36.14
N GLU A 330 45.45 45.69 35.52
CA GLU A 330 44.36 46.29 34.75
C GLU A 330 43.96 45.45 33.54
N GLU A 331 44.94 44.88 32.83
CA GLU A 331 44.71 43.95 31.72
C GLU A 331 43.99 42.67 32.20
N PHE A 332 44.42 42.09 33.32
CA PHE A 332 43.74 40.93 33.92
C PHE A 332 42.30 41.24 34.33
N ILE A 333 42.06 42.39 34.96
CA ILE A 333 40.70 42.82 35.34
C ILE A 333 39.83 43.02 34.09
N THR A 334 40.40 43.60 33.04
CA THR A 334 39.68 43.84 31.79
C THR A 334 39.35 42.53 31.07
N LEU A 335 40.32 41.62 30.97
CA LEU A 335 40.12 40.29 30.40
C LEU A 335 39.07 39.50 31.20
N ALA A 336 39.13 39.51 32.53
CA ALA A 336 38.15 38.84 33.39
C ALA A 336 36.73 39.39 33.16
N ARG A 337 36.59 40.72 32.98
CA ARG A 337 35.31 41.36 32.67
C ARG A 337 34.79 40.94 31.30
N GLU A 338 35.65 40.88 30.29
CA GLU A 338 35.28 40.43 28.94
C GLU A 338 34.90 38.94 28.92
N MET A 339 35.65 38.09 29.62
CA MET A 339 35.33 36.68 29.78
C MET A 339 33.98 36.47 30.48
N SER A 340 33.70 37.21 31.54
CA SER A 340 32.40 37.15 32.23
C SER A 340 31.24 37.61 31.33
N SER A 341 31.43 38.71 30.59
CA SER A 341 30.43 39.22 29.65
C SER A 341 30.14 38.22 28.52
N THR A 342 31.18 37.65 27.91
CA THR A 342 31.04 36.64 26.85
C THR A 342 30.41 35.35 27.38
N PHE A 343 30.75 34.92 28.60
CA PHE A 343 30.11 33.79 29.26
C PHE A 343 28.60 34.03 29.45
N HIS A 344 28.19 35.19 29.98
CA HIS A 344 26.77 35.52 30.14
C HIS A 344 26.01 35.59 28.82
N ILE A 345 26.64 36.09 27.75
CA ILE A 345 26.03 36.09 26.42
C ILE A 345 25.86 34.65 25.91
N ASN A 346 26.88 33.81 26.07
CA ASN A 346 26.82 32.40 25.66
C ASN A 346 25.78 31.61 26.48
N GLU A 347 25.69 31.85 27.78
CA GLU A 347 24.67 31.30 28.66
C GLU A 347 23.26 31.69 28.19
N LYS A 348 23.05 32.97 27.86
CA LYS A 348 21.76 33.45 27.31
C LYS A 348 21.41 32.77 25.99
N ILE A 349 22.36 32.63 25.08
CA ILE A 349 22.16 31.93 23.79
C ILE A 349 21.83 30.45 24.04
N ALA A 350 22.53 29.79 24.96
CA ALA A 350 22.27 28.40 25.32
C ALA A 350 20.87 28.20 25.90
N ILE A 351 20.44 29.08 26.81
CA ILE A 351 19.08 29.07 27.37
C ILE A 351 18.04 29.29 26.27
N GLN A 352 18.27 30.23 25.35
CA GLN A 352 17.36 30.48 24.24
C GLN A 352 17.26 29.26 23.30
N ALA A 353 18.39 28.66 22.92
CA ALA A 353 18.42 27.47 22.08
C ALA A 353 17.69 26.29 22.75
N LEU A 354 17.81 26.14 24.07
CA LEU A 354 17.09 25.12 24.82
C LEU A 354 15.57 25.39 24.85
N ALA A 355 15.15 26.65 25.00
CA ALA A 355 13.74 27.03 24.95
C ALA A 355 13.12 26.75 23.57
N GLU A 356 13.82 27.12 22.50
CA GLU A 356 13.39 26.84 21.11
C GLU A 356 13.32 25.34 20.83
N ALA A 357 14.31 24.56 21.29
CA ALA A 357 14.29 23.10 21.16
C ALA A 357 13.09 22.46 21.89
N ASN A 358 12.76 22.94 23.08
CA ASN A 358 11.60 22.46 23.85
C ASN A 358 10.28 22.80 23.15
N GLU A 359 10.16 23.99 22.55
CA GLU A 359 8.99 24.37 21.76
C GLU A 359 8.82 23.46 20.54
N MET A 360 9.90 23.22 19.80
CA MET A 360 9.91 22.31 18.65
C MET A 360 9.56 20.87 19.05
N GLN A 361 10.03 20.41 20.21
CA GLN A 361 9.68 19.10 20.75
C GLN A 361 8.19 19.00 21.10
N SER A 362 7.60 20.06 21.65
CA SER A 362 6.16 20.15 21.93
C SER A 362 5.35 20.09 20.63
N GLN A 363 5.74 20.84 19.61
CA GLN A 363 5.11 20.80 18.28
C GLN A 363 5.23 19.42 17.64
N LYS A 364 6.40 18.77 17.73
CA LYS A 364 6.61 17.41 17.24
C LYS A 364 5.66 16.42 17.93
N CYS A 365 5.56 16.46 19.26
CA CYS A 365 4.66 15.59 20.02
C CYS A 365 3.19 15.78 19.58
N HIS A 366 2.76 17.03 19.36
CA HIS A 366 1.43 17.33 18.87
C HIS A 366 1.16 16.72 17.47
N LEU A 367 2.11 16.86 16.54
CA LEU A 367 2.00 16.30 15.20
C LEU A 367 2.03 14.76 15.20
N GLU A 368 2.85 14.15 16.06
CA GLU A 368 2.90 12.69 16.23
C GLU A 368 1.56 12.15 16.74
N ASN A 369 0.92 12.84 17.70
CA ASN A 369 -0.41 12.47 18.20
C ASN A 369 -1.50 12.60 17.12
N LEU A 370 -1.50 13.69 16.34
CA LEU A 370 -2.43 13.87 15.20
C LEU A 370 -2.23 12.79 14.13
N LEU A 371 -0.98 12.44 13.85
CA LEU A 371 -0.65 11.38 12.90
C LEU A 371 -1.17 10.03 13.40
N GLU A 372 -0.98 9.72 14.68
CA GLU A 372 -1.46 8.47 15.27
C GLU A 372 -2.98 8.38 15.25
N GLN A 373 -3.68 9.46 15.64
CA GLN A 373 -5.13 9.53 15.55
C GLN A 373 -5.63 9.33 14.11
N THR A 374 -4.97 9.94 13.12
CA THR A 374 -5.32 9.77 11.70
C THR A 374 -5.12 8.32 11.23
N LYS A 375 -4.06 7.64 11.72
CA LYS A 375 -3.87 6.21 11.44
C LYS A 375 -4.98 5.37 12.06
N GLU A 376 -5.34 5.62 13.32
CA GLU A 376 -6.45 4.93 14.00
C GLU A 376 -7.76 5.10 13.20
N ASP A 377 -8.10 6.33 12.82
CA ASP A 377 -9.28 6.63 12.00
C ASP A 377 -9.24 5.90 10.65
N PHE A 378 -8.10 5.86 9.99
CA PHE A 378 -7.92 5.13 8.74
C PHE A 378 -8.13 3.62 8.93
N THR A 379 -7.58 3.04 10.00
CA THR A 379 -7.77 1.61 10.31
C THR A 379 -9.23 1.28 10.60
N MET A 380 -9.95 2.15 11.31
CA MET A 380 -11.39 2.01 11.53
C MET A 380 -12.17 2.09 10.22
N LEU A 381 -11.82 3.02 9.33
CA LEU A 381 -12.46 3.16 8.02
C LEU A 381 -12.20 1.93 7.14
N GLN A 382 -10.96 1.45 7.10
CA GLN A 382 -10.57 0.24 6.37
C GLN A 382 -11.37 -0.97 6.87
N HIS A 383 -11.43 -1.17 8.19
CA HIS A 383 -12.23 -2.23 8.79
C HIS A 383 -13.71 -2.12 8.40
N GLY A 384 -14.27 -0.91 8.40
CA GLY A 384 -15.63 -0.66 7.93
C GLY A 384 -15.87 -1.04 6.46
N TYR A 385 -14.90 -0.76 5.58
CA TYR A 385 -14.97 -1.19 4.18
C TYR A 385 -14.84 -2.71 4.03
N ASP A 386 -13.96 -3.35 4.78
CA ASP A 386 -13.78 -4.81 4.76
C ASP A 386 -15.06 -5.54 5.18
N VAL A 387 -15.72 -5.07 6.24
CA VAL A 387 -17.03 -5.59 6.67
C VAL A 387 -18.07 -5.43 5.57
N LYS A 388 -18.16 -4.26 4.93
CA LYS A 388 -19.13 -4.00 3.86
C LYS A 388 -18.87 -4.85 2.61
N LEU A 389 -17.61 -5.10 2.28
CA LEU A 389 -17.22 -6.02 1.20
C LEU A 389 -17.63 -7.46 1.54
N MET A 390 -17.43 -7.89 2.78
CA MET A 390 -17.87 -9.22 3.25
C MET A 390 -19.38 -9.38 3.13
N GLU A 391 -20.17 -8.40 3.60
CA GLU A 391 -21.65 -8.43 3.47
C GLU A 391 -22.11 -8.49 2.00
N LEU A 392 -21.48 -7.71 1.12
CA LEU A 392 -21.79 -7.76 -0.31
C LEU A 392 -21.41 -9.10 -0.93
N SER A 393 -20.26 -9.67 -0.54
CA SER A 393 -19.83 -11.00 -0.97
C SER A 393 -20.85 -12.06 -0.55
N ASP A 394 -21.29 -12.05 0.71
CA ASP A 394 -22.30 -12.98 1.24
C ASP A 394 -23.64 -12.84 0.50
N SER A 395 -24.04 -11.60 0.19
CA SER A 395 -25.24 -11.32 -0.61
C SER A 395 -25.13 -11.87 -2.03
N VAL A 396 -23.99 -11.67 -2.70
CA VAL A 396 -23.72 -12.22 -4.04
C VAL A 396 -23.72 -13.74 -4.00
N ASP A 397 -23.10 -14.37 -3.01
CA ASP A 397 -23.09 -15.83 -2.84
C ASP A 397 -24.50 -16.38 -2.63
N SER A 398 -25.33 -15.71 -1.84
CA SER A 398 -26.72 -16.10 -1.62
C SER A 398 -27.55 -16.02 -2.92
N ARG A 399 -27.37 -14.95 -3.70
CA ARG A 399 -28.04 -14.79 -5.01
C ARG A 399 -27.52 -15.79 -6.03
N THR A 400 -26.24 -16.09 -6.02
CA THR A 400 -25.62 -17.09 -6.91
C THR A 400 -26.21 -18.46 -6.64
N LYS A 401 -26.31 -18.87 -5.36
CA LYS A 401 -26.98 -20.12 -4.96
C LYS A 401 -28.44 -20.17 -5.41
N GLU A 402 -29.16 -19.05 -5.33
CA GLU A 402 -30.55 -18.96 -5.80
C GLU A 402 -30.66 -19.08 -7.33
N ILE A 403 -29.76 -18.43 -8.08
CA ILE A 403 -29.69 -18.55 -9.54
C ILE A 403 -29.40 -20.00 -9.95
N GLU A 404 -28.45 -20.68 -9.31
CA GLU A 404 -28.15 -22.10 -9.57
C GLU A 404 -29.38 -22.98 -9.33
N ARG A 405 -30.13 -22.73 -8.26
CA ARG A 405 -31.38 -23.45 -7.95
C ARG A 405 -32.43 -23.23 -9.05
N LEU A 406 -32.62 -21.99 -9.49
CA LEU A 406 -33.56 -21.66 -10.57
C LEU A 406 -33.14 -22.27 -11.92
N LEU A 407 -31.85 -22.25 -12.25
CA LEU A 407 -31.30 -22.90 -13.45
C LEU A 407 -31.55 -24.41 -13.43
N LYS A 408 -31.35 -25.07 -12.28
CA LYS A 408 -31.63 -26.49 -12.12
C LYS A 408 -33.12 -26.80 -12.35
N ASN A 409 -34.02 -25.98 -11.82
CA ASN A 409 -35.47 -26.11 -12.03
C ASN A 409 -35.87 -25.89 -13.50
N LEU A 410 -35.32 -24.85 -14.16
CA LEU A 410 -35.58 -24.59 -15.58
C LEU A 410 -35.10 -25.76 -16.45
N LYS A 411 -33.92 -26.31 -16.16
CA LYS A 411 -33.40 -27.48 -16.87
C LYS A 411 -34.34 -28.68 -16.72
N ALA A 412 -34.79 -28.98 -15.50
CA ALA A 412 -35.74 -30.07 -15.26
C ALA A 412 -37.07 -29.85 -16.01
N LYS A 413 -37.59 -28.62 -16.04
CA LYS A 413 -38.82 -28.31 -16.77
C LYS A 413 -38.64 -28.38 -18.28
N SER A 414 -37.47 -27.98 -18.80
CA SER A 414 -37.11 -28.15 -20.21
C SER A 414 -37.07 -29.62 -20.59
N GLU A 415 -36.43 -30.47 -19.79
CA GLU A 415 -36.38 -31.92 -20.01
C GLU A 415 -37.78 -32.55 -19.97
N GLU A 416 -38.64 -32.14 -19.03
CA GLU A 416 -40.04 -32.56 -18.97
C GLU A 416 -40.82 -32.14 -20.23
N ASN A 417 -40.66 -30.89 -20.68
CA ASN A 417 -41.33 -30.39 -21.87
C ASN A 417 -40.84 -31.10 -23.15
N ASP A 418 -39.54 -31.38 -23.27
CA ASP A 418 -38.99 -32.16 -24.37
C ASP A 418 -39.53 -33.60 -24.37
N ASN A 419 -39.66 -34.21 -23.20
CA ASN A 419 -40.28 -35.53 -23.06
C ASN A 419 -41.77 -35.50 -23.44
N GLN A 420 -42.49 -34.46 -23.03
CA GLN A 420 -43.89 -34.28 -23.41
C GLN A 420 -44.03 -34.11 -24.93
N LYS A 421 -43.20 -33.26 -25.55
CA LYS A 421 -43.16 -33.05 -27.00
C LYS A 421 -42.86 -34.35 -27.75
N LYS A 422 -41.89 -35.15 -27.29
CA LYS A 422 -41.62 -36.49 -27.86
C LYS A 422 -42.82 -37.43 -27.73
N SER A 423 -43.48 -37.45 -26.57
CA SER A 423 -44.70 -38.25 -26.36
C SER A 423 -45.84 -37.81 -27.29
N GLU A 424 -46.06 -36.51 -27.44
CA GLU A 424 -47.05 -35.95 -28.36
C GLU A 424 -46.70 -36.28 -29.82
N GLU A 425 -45.42 -36.21 -30.19
CA GLU A 425 -44.96 -36.59 -31.53
C GLU A 425 -45.20 -38.08 -31.82
N ILE A 426 -44.98 -38.96 -30.84
CA ILE A 426 -45.30 -40.40 -30.96
C ILE A 426 -46.81 -40.59 -31.14
N LYS A 427 -47.64 -39.90 -30.34
CA LYS A 427 -49.11 -39.95 -30.48
C LYS A 427 -49.56 -39.43 -31.85
N LEU A 428 -48.97 -38.34 -32.34
CA LEU A 428 -49.28 -37.78 -33.65
C LEU A 428 -48.90 -38.75 -34.78
N LYS A 429 -47.73 -39.40 -34.71
CA LYS A 429 -47.32 -40.46 -35.65
C LYS A 429 -48.31 -41.61 -35.65
N ALA A 430 -48.73 -42.11 -34.48
CA ALA A 430 -49.71 -43.18 -34.36
C ALA A 430 -51.08 -42.79 -34.95
N LEU A 431 -51.58 -41.59 -34.66
CA LEU A 431 -52.82 -41.07 -35.25
C LEU A 431 -52.71 -40.91 -36.77
N THR A 432 -51.55 -40.49 -37.28
CA THR A 432 -51.30 -40.36 -38.72
C THR A 432 -51.32 -41.72 -39.41
N GLU A 433 -50.71 -42.74 -38.82
CA GLU A 433 -50.78 -44.13 -39.31
C GLU A 433 -52.22 -44.66 -39.30
N GLU A 434 -53.00 -44.36 -38.25
CA GLU A 434 -54.41 -44.73 -38.18
C GLU A 434 -55.25 -44.04 -39.27
N ILE A 435 -55.04 -42.74 -39.50
CA ILE A 435 -55.67 -42.00 -40.61
C ILE A 435 -55.32 -42.64 -41.95
N LEU A 436 -54.06 -42.99 -42.20
CA LEU A 436 -53.63 -43.67 -43.42
C LEU A 436 -54.34 -45.03 -43.60
N MET A 437 -54.48 -45.80 -42.53
CA MET A 437 -55.21 -47.07 -42.52
C MET A 437 -56.70 -46.88 -42.79
N LEU A 438 -57.32 -45.85 -42.23
CA LEU A 438 -58.72 -45.51 -42.51
C LEU A 438 -58.90 -45.02 -43.95
N GLU A 439 -58.01 -44.17 -44.47
CA GLU A 439 -58.05 -43.70 -45.86
C GLU A 439 -57.93 -44.84 -46.86
N THR A 440 -57.02 -45.80 -46.63
CA THR A 440 -56.89 -47.00 -47.49
C THR A 440 -58.15 -47.86 -47.43
N LYS A 441 -58.77 -48.01 -46.26
CA LYS A 441 -60.05 -48.70 -46.09
C LYS A 441 -61.20 -47.95 -46.80
N VAL A 442 -61.26 -46.63 -46.69
CA VAL A 442 -62.24 -45.79 -47.40
C VAL A 442 -62.04 -45.91 -48.91
N LYS A 443 -60.80 -45.86 -49.42
CA LYS A 443 -60.49 -46.09 -50.84
C LYS A 443 -60.98 -47.46 -51.29
N LYS A 444 -60.71 -48.52 -50.51
CA LYS A 444 -61.19 -49.88 -50.80
C LYS A 444 -62.71 -49.95 -50.86
N LEU A 445 -63.40 -49.45 -49.83
CA LEU A 445 -64.87 -49.40 -49.78
C LEU A 445 -65.46 -48.55 -50.92
N SER A 446 -64.79 -47.48 -51.33
CA SER A 446 -65.23 -46.65 -52.46
C SER A 446 -65.13 -47.40 -53.79
N ALA A 447 -64.07 -48.20 -53.98
CA ALA A 447 -63.94 -49.06 -55.16
C ALA A 447 -65.01 -50.16 -55.16
N GLU A 448 -65.28 -50.79 -54.01
CA GLU A 448 -66.37 -51.75 -53.85
C GLU A 448 -67.73 -51.11 -54.15
N LYS A 449 -67.98 -49.87 -53.69
CA LYS A 449 -69.20 -49.13 -54.01
C LYS A 449 -69.35 -48.86 -55.51
N VAL A 450 -68.27 -48.50 -56.20
CA VAL A 450 -68.29 -48.30 -57.66
C VAL A 450 -68.63 -49.62 -58.37
N GLN A 451 -68.01 -50.73 -57.98
CA GLN A 451 -68.31 -52.05 -58.55
C GLN A 451 -69.77 -52.46 -58.31
N LEU A 452 -70.31 -52.23 -57.11
CA LEU A 452 -71.72 -52.48 -56.82
C LEU A 452 -72.65 -51.59 -57.66
N SER A 453 -72.29 -50.32 -57.89
CA SER A 453 -73.05 -49.42 -58.75
C SER A 453 -73.09 -49.89 -60.20
N GLU A 454 -71.97 -50.39 -60.72
CA GLU A 454 -71.90 -50.98 -62.07
C GLU A 454 -72.79 -52.23 -62.18
N TRP A 455 -72.75 -53.11 -61.17
CA TRP A 455 -73.62 -54.29 -61.08
C TRP A 455 -75.11 -53.92 -61.03
N MET A 456 -75.49 -52.93 -60.23
CA MET A 456 -76.87 -52.42 -60.20
C MET A 456 -77.31 -51.87 -61.56
N GLY A 457 -76.45 -51.12 -62.26
CA GLY A 457 -76.73 -50.61 -63.60
C GLY A 457 -76.86 -51.71 -64.67
N GLN A 458 -76.11 -52.80 -64.56
CA GLN A 458 -76.30 -53.99 -65.39
C GLN A 458 -77.67 -54.64 -65.14
N ASN A 459 -78.06 -54.85 -63.87
CA ASN A 459 -79.37 -55.39 -63.54
C ASN A 459 -80.52 -54.52 -64.04
N GLN A 460 -80.38 -53.20 -63.99
CA GLN A 460 -81.42 -52.30 -64.48
C GLN A 460 -81.57 -52.38 -66.01
N ARG A 461 -80.49 -52.58 -66.76
CA ARG A 461 -80.53 -52.87 -68.20
C ARG A 461 -81.24 -54.19 -68.50
N LEU A 462 -80.90 -55.25 -67.79
CA LEU A 462 -81.58 -56.54 -67.93
C LEU A 462 -83.09 -56.44 -67.62
N ALA A 463 -83.48 -55.62 -66.64
CA ALA A 463 -84.88 -55.36 -66.35
C ALA A 463 -85.60 -54.61 -67.50
N THR A 464 -84.95 -53.60 -68.11
CA THR A 464 -85.52 -52.91 -69.28
C THR A 464 -85.64 -53.81 -70.51
N GLU A 465 -84.68 -54.72 -70.72
CA GLU A 465 -84.73 -55.73 -71.79
C GLU A 465 -85.87 -56.74 -71.56
N MET A 466 -86.07 -57.20 -70.31
CA MET A 466 -87.22 -58.06 -69.99
C MET A 466 -88.56 -57.36 -70.28
N GLU A 467 -88.70 -56.07 -69.97
CA GLU A 467 -89.96 -55.36 -70.23
C GLU A 467 -90.18 -55.09 -71.73
N GLN A 468 -89.11 -54.88 -72.52
CA GLN A 468 -89.19 -54.85 -73.99
C GLN A 468 -89.66 -56.20 -74.57
N LEU A 469 -89.10 -57.32 -74.10
CA LEU A 469 -89.53 -58.66 -74.53
C LEU A 469 -91.00 -58.91 -74.19
N LYS A 470 -91.46 -58.44 -73.04
CA LYS A 470 -92.85 -58.57 -72.59
C LYS A 470 -93.82 -57.76 -73.47
N MET A 471 -93.44 -56.56 -73.91
CA MET A 471 -94.21 -55.77 -74.86
C MET A 471 -94.30 -56.43 -76.24
N SER A 472 -93.19 -56.99 -76.73
CA SER A 472 -93.17 -57.77 -77.98
C SER A 472 -94.06 -59.02 -77.89
N ASN A 473 -94.07 -59.70 -76.75
CA ASN A 473 -94.91 -60.88 -76.54
C ASN A 473 -96.41 -60.54 -76.57
N LYS A 474 -96.78 -59.38 -76.01
CA LYS A 474 -98.15 -58.84 -76.06
C LYS A 474 -98.63 -58.56 -77.49
N GLU A 475 -97.72 -58.13 -78.37
CA GLU A 475 -98.01 -57.90 -79.80
C GLU A 475 -98.22 -59.20 -80.59
N ILE A 476 -97.56 -60.28 -80.20
CA ILE A 476 -97.76 -61.62 -80.78
C ILE A 476 -99.15 -62.16 -80.40
N GLU A 477 -99.59 -61.98 -79.15
CA GLU A 477 -100.91 -62.40 -78.68
C GLU A 477 -102.05 -61.71 -79.44
N THR A 478 -101.94 -60.41 -79.72
CA THR A 478 -102.97 -59.67 -80.48
C THR A 478 -103.09 -60.16 -81.93
N LYS A 479 -101.97 -60.47 -82.59
CA LYS A 479 -101.95 -61.02 -83.96
C LYS A 479 -102.54 -62.43 -84.04
N LEU A 480 -102.47 -63.20 -82.95
CA LEU A 480 -103.08 -64.54 -82.84
C LEU A 480 -104.61 -64.46 -82.69
N HIS A 481 -105.12 -63.43 -82.02
CA HIS A 481 -106.56 -63.23 -81.84
C HIS A 481 -107.25 -62.77 -83.14
N GLU A 482 -106.61 -61.91 -83.94
CA GLU A 482 -107.16 -61.47 -85.25
C GLU A 482 -107.34 -62.64 -86.23
N ARG A 483 -106.36 -63.55 -86.32
CA ARG A 483 -106.47 -64.76 -87.17
C ARG A 483 -107.53 -65.74 -86.68
N SER A 484 -107.84 -65.73 -85.39
CA SER A 484 -108.91 -66.56 -84.82
C SER A 484 -110.30 -66.09 -85.30
N LEU A 485 -110.53 -64.78 -85.36
CA LEU A 485 -111.78 -64.18 -85.83
C LEU A 485 -111.99 -64.38 -87.34
N GLU A 486 -110.89 -64.36 -88.12
CA GLU A 486 -110.93 -64.61 -89.57
C GLU A 486 -111.35 -66.06 -89.91
N LYS A 487 -111.02 -67.01 -89.03
CA LYS A 487 -111.43 -68.42 -89.14
C LYS A 487 -112.92 -68.64 -88.88
N GLU A 488 -113.52 -67.92 -87.93
CA GLU A 488 -114.96 -68.01 -87.61
C GLU A 488 -115.86 -67.40 -88.70
N MET A 489 -115.36 -66.40 -89.44
CA MET A 489 -116.08 -65.79 -90.55
C MET A 489 -116.23 -66.75 -91.75
N LEU A 490 -115.19 -67.53 -92.05
CA LEU A 490 -115.20 -68.53 -93.14
C LEU A 490 -116.11 -69.75 -92.83
N ASP A 491 -116.27 -70.12 -91.55
CA ASP A 491 -117.18 -71.19 -91.11
C ASP A 491 -118.67 -70.81 -91.21
N SER A 492 -118.99 -69.51 -91.15
CA SER A 492 -120.36 -69.00 -91.32
C SER A 492 -120.84 -69.00 -92.77
N GLU A 493 -119.96 -68.81 -93.76
CA GLU A 493 -120.31 -68.90 -95.19
C GLU A 493 -120.53 -70.35 -95.66
N LEU A 494 -119.78 -71.31 -95.09
CA LEU A 494 -119.91 -72.74 -95.36
C LEU A 494 -121.24 -73.31 -94.84
N SER A 495 -121.79 -72.74 -93.77
CA SER A 495 -123.10 -73.10 -93.21
C SER A 495 -124.27 -72.57 -94.06
N SER A 496 -124.10 -71.43 -94.74
CA SER A 496 -125.11 -70.81 -95.62
C SER A 496 -125.30 -71.56 -96.94
N MET A 497 -124.21 -72.09 -97.52
CA MET A 497 -124.27 -72.88 -98.76
C MET A 497 -124.88 -74.28 -98.55
N LYS A 498 -124.87 -74.81 -97.32
CA LYS A 498 -125.41 -76.13 -96.96
C LYS A 498 -126.93 -76.13 -96.72
N GLY A 499 -127.53 -74.99 -96.36
CA GLY A 499 -128.98 -74.86 -96.17
C GLY A 499 -129.78 -74.86 -97.48
N LYS A 500 -129.27 -74.20 -98.53
CA LYS A 500 -130.00 -74.05 -99.81
C LYS A 500 -130.05 -75.33 -100.66
N ALA A 501 -129.15 -76.28 -100.44
CA ALA A 501 -129.14 -77.57 -101.13
C ALA A 501 -130.19 -78.57 -100.58
N THR A 502 -130.66 -78.39 -99.34
CA THR A 502 -131.57 -79.36 -98.66
C THR A 502 -133.06 -78.99 -98.75
N GLU A 503 -133.39 -77.81 -99.30
CA GLU A 503 -134.77 -77.35 -99.53
C GLU A 503 -135.26 -77.73 -100.95
N SER A 504 -134.37 -77.66 -101.95
CA SER A 504 -134.61 -78.12 -103.34
C SER A 504 -134.95 -79.62 -103.43
N GLU A 505 -134.37 -80.45 -102.55
CA GLU A 505 -134.57 -81.90 -102.55
C GLU A 505 -135.90 -82.35 -101.90
N LYS A 506 -136.52 -81.49 -101.07
CA LYS A 506 -137.85 -81.74 -100.47
C LYS A 506 -139.01 -81.44 -101.42
N ASP A 507 -138.82 -80.54 -102.39
CA ASP A 507 -139.86 -80.19 -103.37
C ASP A 507 -140.01 -81.24 -104.49
N LEU A 508 -138.96 -82.04 -104.75
CA LEU A 508 -139.01 -83.16 -105.72
C LEU A 508 -139.76 -84.40 -105.16
N GLN A 509 -139.83 -84.58 -103.83
CA GLN A 509 -140.52 -85.71 -103.19
C GLN A 509 -142.03 -85.50 -102.97
N LYS A 510 -142.52 -84.25 -102.91
CA LYS A 510 -143.95 -83.94 -102.73
C LYS A 510 -144.81 -84.15 -103.99
N LEU A 511 -144.25 -83.95 -105.19
CA LEU A 511 -144.98 -84.20 -106.45
C LEU A 511 -145.01 -85.69 -106.86
N GLN A 512 -144.17 -86.54 -106.25
CA GLN A 512 -144.18 -88.00 -106.46
C GLN A 512 -145.14 -88.76 -105.52
N GLN A 513 -145.62 -88.13 -104.43
CA GLN A 513 -146.58 -88.74 -103.49
C GLN A 513 -148.05 -88.56 -103.95
N LEU A 514 -148.38 -87.49 -104.70
CA LEU A 514 -149.71 -87.34 -105.33
C LEU A 514 -149.90 -88.26 -106.56
N LEU A 515 -148.83 -88.87 -107.06
CA LEU A 515 -148.83 -89.86 -108.14
C LEU A 515 -149.09 -91.30 -107.62
N LYS A 516 -149.14 -91.51 -106.30
CA LYS A 516 -149.33 -92.84 -105.69
C LYS A 516 -150.66 -93.02 -104.94
N ASP A 517 -151.32 -91.93 -104.55
CA ASP A 517 -152.50 -92.01 -103.68
C ASP A 517 -153.86 -91.91 -104.40
N LYS A 518 -153.92 -92.06 -105.75
CA LYS A 518 -155.22 -92.20 -106.46
C LYS A 518 -155.42 -93.45 -107.33
N ASP A 519 -154.38 -94.21 -107.66
CA ASP A 519 -154.53 -95.45 -108.47
C ASP A 519 -154.53 -96.77 -107.64
N ILE A 520 -154.41 -96.73 -106.30
CA ILE A 520 -154.42 -97.93 -105.44
C ILE A 520 -155.53 -97.85 -104.36
N ILE A 521 -156.68 -97.34 -104.80
CA ILE A 521 -158.00 -97.81 -104.36
C ILE A 521 -158.54 -98.56 -105.61
N ILE A 522 -158.23 -99.83 -105.82
CA ILE A 522 -159.01 -100.96 -105.26
C ILE A 522 -160.49 -100.76 -105.67
N LYS A 523 -161.06 -101.35 -106.73
CA LYS A 523 -160.80 -102.67 -107.35
C LYS A 523 -160.81 -103.84 -106.36
N ASN A 524 -161.71 -103.84 -105.36
CA ASN A 524 -162.44 -105.03 -104.89
C ASN A 524 -163.34 -104.75 -103.64
N LEU A 525 -164.60 -104.40 -103.91
CA LEU A 525 -165.81 -104.78 -103.14
C LEU A 525 -167.01 -104.85 -104.10
N ASN A 526 -167.85 -105.87 -103.89
CA ASN A 526 -168.87 -106.47 -104.77
C ASN A 526 -170.28 -105.82 -104.74
N GLU A 527 -171.01 -106.04 -105.85
CA GLU A 527 -172.45 -106.41 -106.00
C GLU A 527 -173.57 -105.47 -105.49
N ASP A 528 -173.77 -104.38 -106.25
CA ASP A 528 -174.97 -103.90 -106.98
C ASP A 528 -174.36 -103.30 -108.27
N GLU A 529 -174.80 -103.44 -109.53
CA GLU A 529 -175.96 -104.06 -110.16
C GLU A 529 -175.67 -104.11 -111.69
N MET A 530 -175.83 -105.30 -112.29
CA MET A 530 -176.07 -105.63 -113.72
C MET A 530 -175.01 -105.27 -114.79
N GLU A 531 -174.27 -106.26 -115.32
CA GLU A 531 -174.62 -107.20 -116.41
C GLU A 531 -174.27 -106.70 -117.83
N THR A 532 -173.52 -107.57 -118.54
CA THR A 532 -173.57 -107.90 -119.99
C THR A 532 -172.25 -107.82 -120.78
N GLU A 533 -171.27 -108.62 -120.35
CA GLU A 533 -170.29 -109.27 -121.23
C GLU A 533 -170.90 -110.59 -121.73
N ASN A 534 -171.59 -110.51 -122.86
CA ASN A 534 -171.62 -111.55 -123.88
C ASN A 534 -170.97 -110.92 -125.13
N LEU A 535 -170.03 -111.66 -125.76
CA LEU A 535 -169.45 -111.50 -127.12
C LEU A 535 -168.08 -110.77 -127.22
N ARG A 536 -166.90 -111.42 -127.38
CA ARG A 536 -166.47 -112.51 -128.30
C ARG A 536 -166.36 -112.07 -129.76
N LYS A 537 -165.38 -112.64 -130.48
CA LYS A 537 -165.45 -112.83 -131.93
C LYS A 537 -166.68 -113.68 -132.25
N GLN A 538 -167.78 -112.99 -132.46
CA GLN A 538 -168.85 -113.36 -133.34
C GLN A 538 -169.03 -112.13 -134.25
N THR A 539 -168.70 -112.24 -135.53
CA THR A 539 -169.70 -112.74 -136.48
C THR A 539 -170.55 -111.57 -136.94
N PHE A 540 -170.04 -110.95 -137.98
CA PHE A 540 -170.84 -110.31 -139.01
C PHE A 540 -171.81 -111.28 -139.71
N HIS A 541 -172.03 -112.52 -139.25
CA HIS A 541 -172.82 -113.49 -140.00
C HIS A 541 -173.91 -114.14 -139.17
N LEU A 542 -174.81 -113.27 -138.69
CA LEU A 542 -176.17 -113.23 -139.24
C LEU A 542 -176.53 -111.75 -139.52
N GLN A 543 -176.20 -111.22 -140.69
CA GLN A 543 -177.24 -111.04 -141.71
C GLN A 543 -178.32 -112.11 -141.55
N SER A 544 -179.54 -111.63 -141.29
CA SER A 544 -180.75 -112.38 -141.59
C SER A 544 -180.95 -113.56 -140.64
N ASP A 545 -181.83 -113.48 -139.67
CA ASP A 545 -183.24 -113.33 -139.99
C ASP A 545 -183.95 -112.61 -138.84
N LEU A 546 -184.09 -111.28 -138.91
CA LEU A 546 -185.30 -110.61 -138.40
C LEU A 546 -185.48 -109.19 -138.96
N ARG A 547 -185.00 -108.97 -140.19
CA ARG A 547 -185.93 -108.36 -141.15
C ARG A 547 -186.90 -109.48 -141.55
N LYS A 548 -188.13 -109.38 -141.07
CA LYS A 548 -189.34 -110.13 -141.47
C LYS A 548 -189.50 -111.51 -140.84
N ARG A 549 -190.42 -111.52 -139.86
CA ARG A 549 -191.42 -112.53 -139.50
C ARG A 549 -191.32 -112.82 -138.00
N ASP A 550 -191.80 -111.96 -137.14
CA ASP A 550 -193.25 -111.86 -137.06
C ASP A 550 -193.66 -110.46 -136.59
N GLU A 551 -194.18 -109.57 -137.44
CA GLU A 551 -195.43 -109.81 -138.17
C GLU A 551 -196.20 -110.96 -137.53
N LYS A 552 -197.01 -110.66 -136.50
CA LYS A 552 -197.86 -111.56 -135.69
C LYS A 552 -197.45 -111.72 -134.22
N ILE A 553 -196.84 -110.72 -133.61
CA ILE A 553 -197.55 -110.09 -132.49
C ILE A 553 -197.90 -108.65 -132.87
N THR A 554 -198.29 -108.47 -134.13
CA THR A 554 -199.68 -108.04 -134.34
C THR A 554 -200.59 -108.73 -133.32
N SER A 555 -201.31 -107.89 -132.60
CA SER A 555 -202.77 -107.97 -132.51
C SER A 555 -203.41 -108.45 -131.22
N LEU A 556 -202.77 -109.15 -130.28
CA LEU A 556 -203.60 -109.87 -129.29
C LEU A 556 -203.75 -109.33 -127.89
N GLU A 557 -203.14 -108.20 -127.51
CA GLU A 557 -203.66 -107.47 -126.34
C GLU A 557 -204.06 -106.01 -126.66
N LYS A 558 -204.52 -105.82 -127.91
CA LYS A 558 -205.87 -105.27 -128.03
C LYS A 558 -206.83 -106.39 -127.67
N LYS A 559 -207.31 -106.38 -126.43
CA LYS A 559 -208.61 -106.89 -125.93
C LYS A 559 -208.45 -107.60 -124.60
N LEU A 560 -208.57 -106.85 -123.52
CA LEU A 560 -209.60 -107.02 -122.49
C LEU A 560 -209.27 -105.95 -121.45
N LYS A 561 -209.86 -104.75 -121.50
CA LYS A 561 -211.30 -104.49 -121.40
C LYS A 561 -211.88 -105.19 -120.17
N GLU A 562 -212.65 -104.40 -119.43
CA GLU A 562 -213.45 -104.80 -118.28
C GLU A 562 -212.59 -104.90 -117.02
N ARG A 563 -212.85 -104.12 -115.97
CA ARG A 563 -214.12 -103.55 -115.54
C ARG A 563 -213.83 -102.62 -114.35
N THR A 564 -214.52 -101.48 -114.27
CA THR A 564 -215.14 -100.89 -113.04
C THR A 564 -214.28 -100.77 -111.75
N SER A 565 -214.33 -99.72 -110.93
CA SER A 565 -215.17 -98.54 -110.78
C SER A 565 -214.81 -97.90 -109.43
N SER A 566 -215.17 -96.62 -109.26
CA SER A 566 -215.55 -95.95 -107.98
C SER A 566 -214.42 -95.60 -107.00
N LYS A 567 -214.40 -94.46 -106.29
CA LYS A 567 -215.35 -93.34 -106.04
C LYS A 567 -214.55 -92.24 -105.27
N ILE A 568 -214.71 -90.94 -105.59
CA ILE A 568 -215.44 -89.87 -104.83
C ILE A 568 -214.73 -89.48 -103.49
N VAL A 569 -214.27 -88.25 -103.20
CA VAL A 569 -214.87 -86.87 -103.11
C VAL A 569 -215.63 -86.56 -101.79
N ASN A 570 -215.45 -85.30 -101.32
CA ASN A 570 -216.08 -84.49 -100.24
C ASN A 570 -215.52 -84.64 -98.81
N TYR A 571 -215.35 -83.57 -98.00
CA TYR A 571 -215.92 -82.21 -97.98
C TYR A 571 -215.01 -81.07 -98.44
#